data_AF-A0AAW6VF78-F1
#
_entry.id   AF-A0AAW6VF78-F1
#
_cell.length_a   1.000
_cell.length_b   1.000
_cell.length_c   1.000
_cell.angle_alpha   90.00
_cell.angle_beta   90.00
_cell.angle_gamma   90.00
#
_symmetry.space_group_name_H-M   'P 1'
#
loop_
_entity.id
_entity.type
_entity.pdbx_description
1 polymer ?
#
loop_
_entity_poly.entity_id
_entity_poly.type
_entity_poly.pdbx_seq_one_letter_code
_entity_poly.pdbx_strand_id
1 'polypeptide(L)'
;MLLELHEKYTISALHKFDGINGGIANEILKGSFVNDLCELTNEYSKVNNILKKYVKARREKGLLDHIPFYQSHWGKLSALHCMANINNEFPEITHANILNWLELLEFLVFNIDQTTLEKRINEFEDILGTHVSELKFRLSHFLDTDNIIEAKYRVIGMIVHIIQDSYTVSHCKREGSDIMAFYCYSEQSKSEHKKYDRVLAEHEEKMLSDINDVLSQLLNEKTAIHLYKEILSLSPLAVPSSSGNFV
;
A
#
# COMPACT_ATOMS: atom_id res chain seq x y z
N MET A 1 1.86 9.36 0.98
CA MET A 1 1.35 10.45 1.86
C MET A 1 2.35 10.73 3.00
N LEU A 2 2.38 11.94 3.58
CA LEU A 2 3.27 12.17 4.74
C LEU A 2 2.96 11.14 5.84
N LEU A 3 3.98 10.44 6.35
CA LEU A 3 3.86 9.40 7.39
C LEU A 3 2.88 9.75 8.52
N GLU A 4 2.92 11.01 8.96
CA GLU A 4 2.11 11.54 10.06
C GLU A 4 0.61 11.57 9.72
N LEU A 5 0.25 11.71 8.43
CA LEU A 5 -1.13 11.65 7.96
C LEU A 5 -1.63 10.21 7.91
N HIS A 6 -0.85 9.25 7.37
CA HIS A 6 -1.21 7.82 7.44
C HIS A 6 -1.45 7.39 8.89
N GLU A 7 -0.53 7.73 9.79
CA GLU A 7 -0.66 7.47 11.22
C GLU A 7 -1.94 8.09 11.79
N LYS A 8 -2.18 9.38 11.54
CA LYS A 8 -3.38 10.09 12.00
C LYS A 8 -4.67 9.41 11.54
N TYR A 9 -4.79 9.09 10.25
CA TYR A 9 -6.01 8.52 9.70
C TYR A 9 -6.23 7.08 10.17
N THR A 10 -5.16 6.27 10.26
CA THR A 10 -5.24 4.90 10.79
C THR A 10 -5.67 4.90 12.26
N ILE A 11 -5.07 5.75 13.10
CA ILE A 11 -5.47 5.88 14.51
C ILE A 11 -6.94 6.34 14.62
N SER A 12 -7.32 7.33 13.81
CA SER A 12 -8.70 7.85 13.80
C SER A 12 -9.73 6.79 13.44
N ALA A 13 -9.40 5.89 12.51
CA ALA A 13 -10.27 4.76 12.16
C ALA A 13 -10.31 3.70 13.28
N LEU A 14 -9.15 3.32 13.82
CA LEU A 14 -9.05 2.31 14.88
C LEU A 14 -9.80 2.69 16.16
N HIS A 15 -9.89 3.98 16.48
CA HIS A 15 -10.66 4.48 17.63
C HIS A 15 -12.17 4.16 17.57
N LYS A 16 -12.72 3.80 16.41
CA LYS A 16 -14.14 3.42 16.28
C LYS A 16 -14.44 1.96 16.65
N PHE A 17 -13.41 1.15 16.87
CA PHE A 17 -13.57 -0.28 17.14
C PHE A 17 -13.38 -0.59 18.62
N ASP A 18 -14.51 -0.78 19.31
CA ASP A 18 -14.50 -1.27 20.68
C ASP A 18 -13.87 -2.68 20.73
N GLY A 19 -12.83 -2.84 21.56
CA GLY A 19 -12.21 -4.15 21.81
C GLY A 19 -10.97 -4.50 20.98
N ILE A 20 -10.52 -3.62 20.07
CA ILE A 20 -9.16 -3.75 19.53
C ILE A 20 -8.17 -3.48 20.66
N ASN A 21 -7.41 -4.51 21.07
CA ASN A 21 -6.36 -4.32 22.05
C ASN A 21 -5.19 -3.51 21.45
N GLY A 22 -4.41 -2.86 22.31
CA GLY A 22 -3.31 -1.99 21.87
C GLY A 22 -2.24 -2.69 21.02
N GLY A 23 -2.04 -4.00 21.19
CA GLY A 23 -1.13 -4.78 20.37
C GLY A 23 -1.62 -4.93 18.93
N ILE A 24 -2.90 -5.28 18.74
CA ILE A 24 -3.52 -5.38 17.41
C ILE A 24 -3.49 -4.03 16.68
N ALA A 25 -3.92 -2.96 17.36
CA ALA A 25 -3.89 -1.61 16.81
C ALA A 25 -2.49 -1.21 16.34
N ASN A 26 -1.46 -1.56 17.14
CA ASN A 26 -0.07 -1.29 16.81
C ASN A 26 0.40 -2.03 15.55
N GLU A 27 0.03 -3.30 15.36
CA GLU A 27 0.44 -4.04 14.16
C GLU A 27 -0.28 -3.54 12.89
N ILE A 28 -1.55 -3.15 12.97
CA ILE A 28 -2.26 -2.48 11.87
C ILE A 28 -1.57 -1.16 11.54
N LEU A 29 -1.22 -0.39 12.57
CA LEU A 29 -0.55 0.88 12.39
C LEU A 29 0.82 0.68 11.69
N LYS A 30 1.64 -0.32 12.08
CA LYS A 30 2.88 -0.70 11.37
C LYS A 30 2.67 -0.94 9.88
N GLY A 31 1.65 -1.73 9.55
CA GLY A 31 1.31 -2.02 8.17
C GLY A 31 0.86 -0.79 7.38
N SER A 32 0.26 0.20 8.02
CA SER A 32 -0.30 1.37 7.33
C SER A 32 0.70 2.38 6.78
N PHE A 33 1.98 2.26 7.13
CA PHE A 33 3.03 3.15 6.65
C PHE A 33 4.28 2.43 6.17
N VAL A 34 4.27 1.09 6.20
CA VAL A 34 5.43 0.29 5.78
C VAL A 34 5.88 0.63 4.37
N ASN A 35 4.91 0.75 3.47
CA ASN A 35 5.20 0.96 2.06
C ASN A 35 5.96 2.27 1.88
N ASP A 36 5.61 3.35 2.59
CA ASP A 36 6.30 4.66 2.53
C ASP A 36 7.72 4.65 3.10
N LEU A 37 7.96 3.91 4.17
CA LEU A 37 9.24 3.93 4.86
C LEU A 37 10.37 3.25 4.06
N CYS A 38 10.04 2.58 2.95
CA CYS A 38 10.95 1.74 2.18
C CYS A 38 11.60 0.60 3.00
N GLU A 39 11.23 0.43 4.27
CA GLU A 39 11.78 -0.47 5.27
C GLU A 39 10.72 -0.74 6.34
N LEU A 40 10.60 -2.00 6.76
CA LEU A 40 10.03 -2.33 8.06
C LEU A 40 11.15 -2.37 9.08
N THR A 41 10.93 -1.74 10.22
CA THR A 41 11.65 -2.10 11.44
C THR A 41 10.64 -2.34 12.53
N ASN A 42 10.73 -3.50 13.20
CA ASN A 42 10.00 -3.79 14.43
C ASN A 42 10.12 -2.70 15.51
N GLU A 43 11.13 -1.83 15.39
CA GLU A 43 11.41 -0.75 16.34
C GLU A 43 10.62 0.54 16.14
N TYR A 44 9.74 0.66 15.12
CA TYR A 44 8.96 1.89 14.89
C TYR A 44 9.78 3.16 14.71
N SER A 45 11.11 3.04 14.64
CA SER A 45 11.97 4.20 14.60
C SER A 45 11.85 4.80 13.21
N LYS A 46 11.46 6.08 13.10
CA LYS A 46 11.53 6.85 11.85
C LYS A 46 12.95 6.70 11.32
N VAL A 47 13.16 5.80 10.36
CA VAL A 47 14.49 5.38 9.92
C VAL A 47 15.09 6.44 9.00
N ASN A 48 15.46 7.58 9.57
CA ASN A 48 16.01 8.69 8.78
C ASN A 48 17.49 8.46 8.38
N ASN A 49 18.19 7.51 9.03
CA ASN A 49 19.63 7.29 8.81
C ASN A 49 20.04 5.87 8.43
N ILE A 50 19.24 4.83 8.72
CA ILE A 50 19.58 3.45 8.33
C ILE A 50 19.22 3.22 6.86
N LEU A 51 18.08 3.73 6.36
CA LEU A 51 17.69 3.63 4.95
C LEU A 51 18.77 4.11 3.96
N LYS A 52 19.39 5.28 4.19
CA LYS A 52 20.48 5.75 3.32
C LYS A 52 21.70 4.82 3.34
N LYS A 53 22.04 4.25 4.49
CA LYS A 53 23.17 3.32 4.63
C LYS A 53 22.84 1.94 4.08
N TYR A 54 21.62 1.48 4.29
CA TYR A 54 21.09 0.20 3.83
C TYR A 54 20.90 0.18 2.31
N VAL A 55 20.25 1.22 1.76
CA VAL A 55 20.12 1.44 0.32
C VAL A 55 21.49 1.55 -0.33
N LYS A 56 22.44 2.28 0.26
CA LYS A 56 23.82 2.35 -0.24
C LYS A 56 24.49 0.96 -0.24
N ALA A 57 24.43 0.24 0.87
CA ALA A 57 25.04 -1.08 1.01
C ALA A 57 24.42 -2.15 0.09
N ARG A 58 23.12 -2.04 -0.24
CA ARG A 58 22.45 -2.94 -1.18
C ARG A 58 22.59 -2.50 -2.63
N ARG A 59 22.70 -1.21 -2.93
CA ARG A 59 23.03 -0.68 -4.26
C ARG A 59 24.40 -1.18 -4.71
N GLU A 60 25.38 -1.13 -3.81
CA GLU A 60 26.73 -1.65 -4.04
C GLU A 60 26.76 -3.17 -4.27
N LYS A 61 25.71 -3.89 -3.87
CA LYS A 61 25.55 -5.34 -4.06
C LYS A 61 24.56 -5.72 -5.17
N GLY A 62 23.95 -4.75 -5.87
CA GLY A 62 22.93 -5.01 -6.89
C GLY A 62 21.63 -5.64 -6.37
N LEU A 63 21.33 -5.47 -5.07
CA LEU A 63 20.20 -6.16 -4.42
C LEU A 63 18.93 -5.31 -4.29
N LEU A 64 18.96 -4.02 -4.67
CA LEU A 64 17.80 -3.12 -4.55
C LEU A 64 16.62 -3.56 -5.42
N ASP A 65 16.92 -4.16 -6.58
CA ASP A 65 15.90 -4.63 -7.50
C ASP A 65 15.05 -5.76 -6.91
N HIS A 66 15.50 -6.40 -5.82
CA HIS A 66 14.79 -7.48 -5.13
C HIS A 66 14.09 -7.04 -3.84
N ILE A 67 14.04 -5.74 -3.53
CA ILE A 67 13.41 -5.22 -2.31
C ILE A 67 12.01 -4.73 -2.65
N PRO A 68 10.93 -5.32 -2.10
CA PRO A 68 9.55 -4.93 -2.42
C PRO A 68 9.28 -3.45 -2.22
N PHE A 69 9.74 -2.88 -1.11
CA PHE A 69 9.50 -1.48 -0.79
C PHE A 69 10.34 -0.50 -1.62
N TYR A 70 11.49 -0.94 -2.16
CA TYR A 70 12.19 -0.16 -3.17
C TYR A 70 11.43 -0.22 -4.50
N GLN A 71 10.93 -1.41 -4.86
CA GLN A 71 10.11 -1.60 -6.05
C GLN A 71 8.77 -0.87 -5.99
N SER A 72 8.23 -0.58 -4.79
CA SER A 72 6.98 0.18 -4.64
C SER A 72 7.16 1.65 -4.98
N HIS A 73 8.35 2.22 -4.82
CA HIS A 73 8.60 3.62 -5.13
C HIS A 73 9.28 3.84 -6.49
N TRP A 74 10.10 2.89 -6.93
CA TRP A 74 10.98 3.08 -8.09
C TRP A 74 10.98 1.89 -9.06
N GLY A 75 10.01 0.98 -8.94
CA GLY A 75 10.01 -0.25 -9.72
C GLY A 75 8.61 -0.73 -10.08
N LYS A 76 8.48 -2.06 -10.23
CA LYS A 76 7.27 -2.70 -10.76
C LYS A 76 6.10 -2.78 -9.76
N LEU A 77 6.28 -2.32 -8.52
CA LEU A 77 5.30 -2.43 -7.44
C LEU A 77 4.64 -1.09 -7.08
N SER A 78 4.64 -0.11 -8.00
CA SER A 78 4.07 1.23 -7.74
C SER A 78 2.57 1.20 -7.43
N ALA A 79 1.88 0.12 -7.82
CA ALA A 79 0.51 -0.17 -7.42
C ALA A 79 0.30 -0.23 -5.89
N LEU A 80 1.34 -0.55 -5.10
CA LEU A 80 1.27 -0.51 -3.63
C LEU A 80 1.07 0.91 -3.05
N HIS A 81 1.26 1.93 -3.88
CA HIS A 81 0.99 3.33 -3.58
C HIS A 81 -0.17 3.92 -4.40
N CYS A 82 -0.99 3.07 -5.03
CA CYS A 82 -1.99 3.50 -6.02
C CYS A 82 -1.40 4.38 -7.14
N MET A 83 -0.22 4.02 -7.64
CA MET A 83 0.46 4.74 -8.71
C MET A 83 0.77 3.83 -9.90
N ALA A 84 0.81 4.44 -11.08
CA ALA A 84 1.19 3.77 -12.32
C ALA A 84 2.69 3.46 -12.33
N ASN A 85 3.07 2.30 -12.88
CA ASN A 85 4.47 1.88 -12.96
C ASN A 85 5.27 2.67 -14.00
N ILE A 86 4.61 3.06 -15.09
CA ILE A 86 5.21 3.81 -16.20
C ILE A 86 4.29 4.96 -16.64
N ASN A 87 4.86 5.92 -17.34
CA ASN A 87 4.13 7.02 -17.96
C ASN A 87 3.26 6.53 -19.13
N ASN A 88 2.08 7.13 -19.32
CA ASN A 88 1.05 6.71 -20.29
C ASN A 88 0.54 5.27 -20.08
N GLU A 89 0.71 4.69 -18.88
CA GLU A 89 0.05 3.44 -18.52
C GLU A 89 -1.47 3.67 -18.52
N PHE A 90 -2.22 2.79 -19.16
CA PHE A 90 -3.67 2.84 -19.14
C PHE A 90 -4.18 2.58 -17.72
N PRO A 91 -5.16 3.37 -17.22
CA PRO A 91 -5.60 3.28 -15.83
C PRO A 91 -6.13 1.88 -15.46
N GLU A 92 -6.68 1.14 -16.40
CA GLU A 92 -7.16 -0.24 -16.21
C GLU A 92 -6.03 -1.20 -15.80
N ILE A 93 -4.81 -0.97 -16.30
CA ILE A 93 -3.64 -1.79 -15.96
C ILE A 93 -3.25 -1.53 -14.51
N THR A 94 -3.08 -0.27 -14.13
CA THR A 94 -2.74 0.10 -12.75
C THR A 94 -3.83 -0.36 -11.79
N HIS A 95 -5.10 -0.15 -12.14
CA HIS A 95 -6.25 -0.58 -11.35
C HIS A 95 -6.29 -2.10 -11.15
N ALA A 96 -6.10 -2.89 -12.22
CA ALA A 96 -6.02 -4.34 -12.10
C ALA A 96 -4.88 -4.78 -11.19
N ASN A 97 -3.71 -4.14 -11.28
CA ASN A 97 -2.58 -4.43 -10.40
C ASN A 97 -2.90 -4.11 -8.93
N ILE A 98 -3.55 -2.98 -8.64
CA ILE A 98 -3.96 -2.61 -7.28
C ILE A 98 -4.97 -3.63 -6.73
N LEU A 99 -5.98 -4.01 -7.52
CA LEU A 99 -6.96 -5.00 -7.11
C LEU A 99 -6.33 -6.38 -6.85
N ASN A 100 -5.43 -6.83 -7.72
CA ASN A 100 -4.71 -8.09 -7.51
C ASN A 100 -3.88 -8.06 -6.21
N TRP A 101 -3.26 -6.91 -5.89
CA TRP A 101 -2.55 -6.72 -4.62
C TRP A 101 -3.50 -6.79 -3.42
N LEU A 102 -4.65 -6.12 -3.48
CA LEU A 102 -5.64 -6.14 -2.40
C LEU A 102 -6.24 -7.54 -2.21
N GLU A 103 -6.52 -8.27 -3.29
CA GLU A 103 -6.99 -9.67 -3.23
C GLU A 103 -5.94 -10.59 -2.61
N LEU A 104 -4.66 -10.42 -2.96
CA LEU A 104 -3.57 -11.16 -2.31
C LEU A 104 -3.48 -10.82 -0.83
N LEU A 105 -3.45 -9.54 -0.47
CA LEU A 105 -3.33 -9.11 0.92
C LEU A 105 -4.51 -9.68 1.72
N GLU A 106 -5.73 -9.59 1.23
CA GLU A 106 -6.89 -10.18 1.88
C GLU A 106 -6.79 -11.71 2.01
N PHE A 107 -6.32 -12.40 0.96
CA PHE A 107 -6.03 -13.83 1.04
C PHE A 107 -5.06 -14.13 2.19
N LEU A 108 -4.00 -13.34 2.35
CA LEU A 108 -3.06 -13.47 3.46
C LEU A 108 -3.72 -13.22 4.82
N VAL A 109 -4.63 -12.23 4.94
CA VAL A 109 -5.35 -12.00 6.22
C VAL A 109 -6.05 -13.27 6.73
N PHE A 110 -6.62 -14.07 5.84
CA PHE A 110 -7.41 -15.26 6.22
C PHE A 110 -6.64 -16.58 6.18
N ASN A 111 -5.53 -16.65 5.41
CA ASN A 111 -4.84 -17.92 5.15
C ASN A 111 -3.37 -17.93 5.59
N ILE A 112 -2.88 -16.87 6.25
CA ILE A 112 -1.49 -16.82 6.70
C ILE A 112 -1.21 -17.83 7.81
N ASP A 113 -0.22 -18.68 7.57
CA ASP A 113 0.37 -19.62 8.52
C ASP A 113 1.90 -19.55 8.45
N GLN A 114 2.60 -20.35 9.28
CA GLN A 114 4.08 -20.33 9.31
C GLN A 114 4.66 -20.71 7.94
N THR A 115 4.07 -21.71 7.29
CA THR A 115 4.47 -22.13 5.95
C THR A 115 4.35 -20.98 4.98
N THR A 116 3.21 -20.28 4.98
CA THR A 116 2.92 -19.13 4.12
C THR A 116 3.87 -17.98 4.37
N LEU A 117 4.21 -17.69 5.62
CA LEU A 117 5.17 -16.65 5.95
C LEU A 117 6.59 -16.96 5.41
N GLU A 118 6.93 -18.27 5.35
CA GLU A 118 8.18 -18.79 4.80
C GLU A 118 8.14 -19.07 3.28
N LYS A 119 6.94 -19.15 2.67
CA LYS A 119 6.73 -19.48 1.26
C LYS A 119 7.37 -18.45 0.33
N ARG A 120 7.74 -18.93 -0.86
CA ARG A 120 8.21 -18.08 -1.96
C ARG A 120 7.00 -17.48 -2.64
N ILE A 121 7.09 -16.19 -2.97
CA ILE A 121 6.01 -15.47 -3.64
C ILE A 121 5.56 -16.07 -4.98
N ASN A 122 6.38 -16.94 -5.58
CA ASN A 122 6.05 -17.73 -6.77
C ASN A 122 4.77 -18.55 -6.60
N GLU A 123 4.36 -18.88 -5.39
CA GLU A 123 3.07 -19.55 -5.15
C GLU A 123 1.85 -18.61 -5.31
N PHE A 124 2.09 -17.31 -5.40
CA PHE A 124 1.09 -16.27 -5.72
C PHE A 124 1.27 -15.73 -7.15
N GLU A 125 2.06 -16.40 -7.99
CA GLU A 125 2.29 -16.01 -9.39
C GLU A 125 0.99 -15.94 -10.19
N ASP A 126 0.01 -16.80 -9.87
CA ASP A 126 -1.31 -16.77 -10.50
C ASP A 126 -2.10 -15.48 -10.17
N ILE A 127 -1.78 -14.81 -9.05
CA ILE A 127 -2.45 -13.58 -8.61
C ILE A 127 -1.65 -12.34 -9.02
N LEU A 128 -0.32 -12.37 -8.87
CA LEU A 128 0.55 -11.21 -9.06
C LEU A 128 1.26 -11.18 -10.43
N GLY A 129 1.16 -12.24 -11.21
CA GLY A 129 1.88 -12.42 -12.45
C GLY A 129 3.39 -12.68 -12.26
N THR A 130 4.08 -12.86 -13.39
CA THR A 130 5.52 -13.19 -13.46
C THR A 130 6.43 -12.10 -12.88
N HIS A 131 5.91 -10.88 -12.72
CA HIS A 131 6.68 -9.71 -12.33
C HIS A 131 7.15 -9.80 -10.88
N VAL A 132 6.38 -10.48 -10.03
CA VAL A 132 6.68 -10.61 -8.60
C VAL A 132 7.52 -11.85 -8.31
N SER A 133 7.37 -12.93 -9.08
CA SER A 133 8.21 -14.13 -8.97
C SER A 133 9.69 -13.85 -9.29
N GLU A 134 9.97 -12.88 -10.17
CA GLU A 134 11.32 -12.37 -10.47
C GLU A 134 12.03 -11.74 -9.24
N LEU A 135 11.27 -11.16 -8.31
CA LEU A 135 11.80 -10.37 -7.20
C LEU A 135 12.31 -11.25 -6.03
N LYS A 136 11.94 -12.53 -5.99
CA LYS A 136 12.42 -13.56 -5.03
C LYS A 136 12.36 -13.15 -3.55
N PHE A 137 11.45 -12.26 -3.16
CA PHE A 137 11.33 -11.87 -1.75
C PHE A 137 10.52 -12.90 -0.94
N ARG A 138 10.77 -12.94 0.37
CA ARG A 138 10.07 -13.79 1.34
C ARG A 138 8.98 -12.97 2.03
N LEU A 139 7.84 -13.59 2.34
CA LEU A 139 6.76 -12.88 3.05
C LEU A 139 7.21 -12.38 4.42
N SER A 140 8.02 -13.13 5.17
CA SER A 140 8.62 -12.62 6.41
C SER A 140 9.50 -11.38 6.22
N HIS A 141 10.14 -11.19 5.06
CA HIS A 141 10.86 -9.94 4.77
C HIS A 141 9.94 -8.79 4.37
N PHE A 142 8.78 -9.11 3.80
CA PHE A 142 7.76 -8.14 3.41
C PHE A 142 6.88 -7.73 4.60
N LEU A 143 6.76 -8.57 5.63
CA LEU A 143 5.98 -8.31 6.83
C LEU A 143 6.84 -8.05 8.06
N ASP A 144 8.17 -8.28 8.00
CA ASP A 144 9.18 -8.07 9.06
C ASP A 144 8.81 -8.67 10.41
N THR A 145 8.20 -9.84 10.36
CA THR A 145 7.83 -10.62 11.53
C THR A 145 7.75 -12.08 11.15
N ASP A 146 8.07 -12.94 12.12
CA ASP A 146 7.85 -14.38 12.05
C ASP A 146 6.61 -14.80 12.87
N ASN A 147 5.89 -13.83 13.47
CA ASN A 147 4.66 -14.06 14.23
C ASN A 147 3.44 -13.92 13.32
N ILE A 148 2.70 -15.02 13.15
CA ILE A 148 1.50 -15.11 12.29
C ILE A 148 0.44 -14.07 12.66
N ILE A 149 0.23 -13.81 13.96
CA ILE A 149 -0.78 -12.86 14.43
C ILE A 149 -0.36 -11.43 14.06
N GLU A 150 0.90 -11.07 14.29
CA GLU A 150 1.44 -9.77 13.89
C GLU A 150 1.38 -9.59 12.37
N ALA A 151 1.76 -10.64 11.62
CA ALA A 151 1.73 -10.65 10.17
C ALA A 151 0.32 -10.37 9.62
N LYS A 152 -0.71 -11.05 10.15
CA LYS A 152 -2.11 -10.83 9.79
C LYS A 152 -2.52 -9.36 9.94
N TYR A 153 -2.21 -8.75 11.08
CA TYR A 153 -2.62 -7.37 11.34
C TYR A 153 -1.79 -6.34 10.59
N ARG A 154 -0.50 -6.61 10.31
CA ARG A 154 0.29 -5.79 9.40
C ARG A 154 -0.28 -5.80 7.99
N VAL A 155 -0.68 -6.97 7.48
CA VAL A 155 -1.33 -7.08 6.16
C VAL A 155 -2.60 -6.22 6.09
N ILE A 156 -3.43 -6.23 7.14
CA ILE A 156 -4.59 -5.33 7.24
C ILE A 156 -4.15 -3.86 7.17
N GLY A 157 -3.08 -3.49 7.88
CA GLY A 157 -2.49 -2.16 7.78
C GLY A 157 -2.08 -1.79 6.36
N MET A 158 -1.48 -2.71 5.60
CA MET A 158 -1.08 -2.46 4.20
C MET A 158 -2.28 -2.22 3.29
N ILE A 159 -3.41 -2.89 3.55
CA ILE A 159 -4.68 -2.61 2.85
C ILE A 159 -5.15 -1.19 3.17
N VAL A 160 -5.11 -0.78 4.44
CA VAL A 160 -5.45 0.60 4.86
C VAL A 160 -4.55 1.63 4.17
N HIS A 161 -3.26 1.34 4.04
CA HIS A 161 -2.31 2.20 3.32
C HIS A 161 -2.74 2.43 1.86
N ILE A 162 -3.05 1.36 1.13
CA ILE A 162 -3.49 1.45 -0.28
C ILE A 162 -4.77 2.30 -0.39
N ILE A 163 -5.72 2.13 0.54
CA ILE A 163 -6.93 2.97 0.56
C ILE A 163 -6.55 4.45 0.76
N GLN A 164 -5.71 4.77 1.74
CA GLN A 164 -5.25 6.14 2.00
C GLN A 164 -4.54 6.76 0.78
N ASP A 165 -3.67 6.00 0.13
CA ASP A 165 -2.97 6.42 -1.08
C ASP A 165 -3.89 6.61 -2.28
N SER A 166 -4.96 5.82 -2.37
CA SER A 166 -6.01 6.03 -3.38
C SER A 166 -6.76 7.36 -3.19
N TYR A 167 -6.62 8.05 -2.06
CA TYR A 167 -7.20 9.38 -1.82
C TYR A 167 -6.15 10.50 -1.84
N THR A 168 -4.89 10.17 -2.11
CA THR A 168 -3.78 11.11 -2.09
C THR A 168 -3.61 11.83 -3.42
N VAL A 169 -3.58 13.17 -3.37
CA VAL A 169 -3.55 14.03 -4.55
C VAL A 169 -2.31 13.81 -5.41
N SER A 170 -1.16 13.51 -4.81
CA SER A 170 0.05 13.19 -5.57
C SER A 170 0.04 11.82 -6.23
N HIS A 171 -0.89 10.92 -5.87
CA HIS A 171 -0.89 9.52 -6.30
C HIS A 171 -1.91 9.25 -7.39
N CYS A 172 -3.11 9.80 -7.25
CA CYS A 172 -4.15 9.68 -8.27
C CYS A 172 -5.06 10.91 -8.32
N LYS A 173 -5.75 11.07 -9.44
CA LYS A 173 -6.80 12.07 -9.64
C LYS A 173 -8.15 11.42 -9.42
N ARG A 174 -9.01 12.07 -8.64
CA ARG A 174 -10.42 11.72 -8.52
C ARG A 174 -11.33 12.82 -9.03
N GLU A 175 -12.53 12.44 -9.46
CA GLU A 175 -13.66 13.34 -9.70
C GLU A 175 -14.89 12.72 -9.02
N GLY A 176 -15.32 13.33 -7.91
CA GLY A 176 -16.27 12.67 -7.02
C GLY A 176 -15.65 11.44 -6.35
N SER A 177 -16.31 10.28 -6.46
CA SER A 177 -15.81 9.00 -5.94
C SER A 177 -14.91 8.27 -6.93
N ASP A 178 -14.97 8.59 -8.23
CA ASP A 178 -14.30 7.80 -9.25
C ASP A 178 -12.85 8.27 -9.50
N ILE A 179 -11.97 7.31 -9.75
CA ILE A 179 -10.59 7.56 -10.15
C ILE A 179 -10.56 7.90 -11.64
N MET A 180 -9.97 9.05 -11.94
CA MET A 180 -9.80 9.61 -13.28
C MET A 180 -8.43 9.30 -13.87
N ALA A 181 -7.39 9.16 -13.04
CA ALA A 181 -6.05 8.83 -13.47
C ALA A 181 -5.21 8.35 -12.29
N PHE A 182 -4.30 7.41 -12.52
CA PHE A 182 -3.18 7.15 -11.61
C PHE A 182 -1.95 7.91 -12.09
N TYR A 183 -1.23 8.54 -11.18
CA TYR A 183 0.00 9.24 -11.52
C TYR A 183 1.21 8.32 -11.47
N CYS A 184 2.30 8.72 -12.13
CA CYS A 184 3.54 7.97 -12.18
C CYS A 184 4.63 8.65 -11.36
N TYR A 185 5.12 7.96 -10.32
CA TYR A 185 6.08 8.52 -9.35
C TYR A 185 7.39 8.93 -10.00
N SER A 186 7.89 8.15 -10.95
CA SER A 186 9.20 8.38 -11.61
C SER A 186 9.26 9.66 -12.44
N GLU A 187 8.11 10.18 -12.86
CA GLU A 187 7.98 11.43 -13.65
C GLU A 187 7.67 12.65 -12.78
N GLN A 188 7.47 12.45 -11.47
CA GLN A 188 7.13 13.53 -10.55
C GLN A 188 8.36 14.25 -10.05
N SER A 189 8.26 15.58 -9.95
CA SER A 189 9.18 16.33 -9.12
C SER A 189 9.00 15.92 -7.66
N LYS A 190 10.08 15.51 -6.99
CA LYS A 190 10.06 15.19 -5.55
C LYS A 190 9.50 16.32 -4.70
N SER A 191 9.74 17.58 -5.07
CA SER A 191 9.21 18.74 -4.33
C SER A 191 7.71 18.88 -4.49
N GLU A 192 7.19 18.68 -5.71
CA GLU A 192 5.76 18.76 -5.98
C GLU A 192 5.02 17.56 -5.39
N HIS A 193 5.55 16.34 -5.58
CA HIS A 193 5.00 15.14 -4.95
C HIS A 193 4.81 15.38 -3.45
N LYS A 194 5.87 15.77 -2.74
CA LYS A 194 5.81 16.07 -1.29
C LYS A 194 4.77 17.14 -0.92
N LYS A 195 4.59 18.16 -1.75
CA LYS A 195 3.64 19.26 -1.51
C LYS A 195 2.18 18.79 -1.62
N TYR A 196 1.92 17.84 -2.51
CA TYR A 196 0.59 17.29 -2.76
C TYR A 196 0.38 15.90 -2.14
N ASP A 197 1.30 15.48 -1.28
CA ASP A 197 1.27 14.19 -0.59
C ASP A 197 0.31 14.17 0.61
N ARG A 198 -0.96 14.50 0.31
CA ARG A 198 -2.06 14.73 1.24
C ARG A 198 -3.41 14.36 0.62
N VAL A 199 -4.40 14.19 1.48
CA VAL A 199 -5.82 14.04 1.10
C VAL A 199 -6.47 15.42 1.01
N LEU A 200 -7.39 15.61 0.08
CA LEU A 200 -8.23 16.83 0.04
C LEU A 200 -9.24 16.80 1.18
N ALA A 201 -9.52 17.95 1.78
CA ALA A 201 -10.44 18.06 2.91
C ALA A 201 -11.83 17.47 2.61
N GLU A 202 -12.33 17.66 1.39
CA GLU A 202 -13.61 17.12 0.91
C GLU A 202 -13.65 15.58 0.77
N HIS A 203 -12.48 14.94 0.72
CA HIS A 203 -12.36 13.48 0.62
C HIS A 203 -12.01 12.82 1.95
N GLU A 204 -11.60 13.56 2.98
CA GLU A 204 -11.15 12.99 4.26
C GLU A 204 -12.25 12.15 4.94
N GLU A 205 -13.48 12.64 4.97
CA GLU A 205 -14.59 11.93 5.62
C GLU A 205 -14.92 10.62 4.90
N LYS A 206 -14.99 10.65 3.57
CA LYS A 206 -15.25 9.46 2.75
C LYS A 206 -14.12 8.44 2.86
N MET A 207 -12.86 8.88 2.77
CA MET A 207 -11.71 8.01 2.99
C MET A 207 -11.78 7.33 4.37
N LEU A 208 -12.07 8.09 5.43
CA LEU A 208 -12.21 7.51 6.77
C LEU A 208 -13.38 6.52 6.82
N SER A 209 -14.51 6.80 6.18
CA SER A 209 -15.62 5.83 6.07
C SER A 209 -15.16 4.54 5.42
N ASP A 210 -14.48 4.63 4.28
CA ASP A 210 -14.01 3.47 3.51
C ASP A 210 -13.02 2.61 4.30
N ILE A 211 -12.08 3.26 5.00
CA ILE A 211 -11.16 2.56 5.90
C ILE A 211 -11.92 1.83 7.00
N ASN A 212 -12.94 2.47 7.60
CA ASN A 212 -13.75 1.84 8.65
C ASN A 212 -14.55 0.65 8.11
N ASP A 213 -15.15 0.76 6.94
CA ASP A 213 -15.94 -0.33 6.36
C ASP A 213 -15.05 -1.54 6.04
N VAL A 214 -13.86 -1.30 5.47
CA VAL A 214 -12.87 -2.35 5.20
C VAL A 214 -12.35 -2.97 6.49
N LEU A 215 -11.93 -2.16 7.47
CA LEU A 215 -11.50 -2.68 8.77
C LEU A 215 -12.58 -3.51 9.44
N SER A 216 -13.83 -3.07 9.36
CA SER A 216 -14.98 -3.79 9.92
C SER A 216 -15.15 -5.16 9.29
N GLN A 217 -15.04 -5.29 7.96
CA GLN A 217 -15.10 -6.60 7.31
C GLN A 217 -13.92 -7.49 7.74
N LEU A 218 -12.68 -6.99 7.59
CA LEU A 218 -11.48 -7.80 7.80
C LEU A 218 -11.31 -8.24 9.25
N LEU A 219 -11.61 -7.37 10.23
CA LEU A 219 -11.53 -7.70 11.65
C LEU A 219 -12.62 -8.68 12.11
N ASN A 220 -13.75 -8.72 11.40
CA ASN A 220 -14.81 -9.71 11.60
C ASN A 220 -14.65 -10.95 10.71
N GLU A 221 -13.47 -11.14 10.11
CA GLU A 221 -13.13 -12.27 9.25
C GLU A 221 -14.07 -12.44 8.05
N LYS A 222 -14.49 -11.30 7.47
CA LYS A 222 -15.32 -11.22 6.27
C LYS A 222 -14.58 -10.59 5.12
N THR A 223 -14.95 -10.98 3.91
CA THR A 223 -14.34 -10.44 2.70
C THR A 223 -14.68 -8.97 2.46
N ALA A 224 -13.67 -8.19 2.02
CA ALA A 224 -13.81 -6.78 1.69
C ALA A 224 -13.63 -6.49 0.18
N ILE A 225 -13.49 -7.52 -0.66
CA ILE A 225 -13.28 -7.39 -2.12
C ILE A 225 -14.29 -6.45 -2.80
N HIS A 226 -15.57 -6.54 -2.42
CA HIS A 226 -16.60 -5.67 -2.99
C HIS A 226 -16.37 -4.19 -2.66
N LEU A 227 -15.88 -3.88 -1.45
CA LEU A 227 -15.54 -2.53 -1.03
C LEU A 227 -14.35 -2.00 -1.82
N TYR A 228 -13.31 -2.82 -2.05
CA TYR A 228 -12.15 -2.39 -2.86
C TYR A 228 -12.58 -1.93 -4.25
N LYS A 229 -13.48 -2.67 -4.89
CA LYS A 229 -14.01 -2.35 -6.23
C LYS A 229 -14.83 -1.06 -6.24
N GLU A 230 -15.54 -0.77 -5.15
CA GLU A 230 -16.26 0.49 -4.99
C GLU A 230 -15.29 1.66 -4.76
N ILE A 231 -14.37 1.51 -3.81
CA ILE A 231 -13.38 2.55 -3.43
C ILE A 231 -12.48 2.94 -4.60
N LEU A 232 -12.10 1.96 -5.42
CA LEU A 232 -11.19 2.13 -6.56
C LEU A 232 -11.91 2.24 -7.90
N SER A 233 -13.23 2.49 -7.90
CA SER A 233 -14.04 2.64 -9.11
C SER A 233 -13.35 3.55 -10.13
N LEU A 234 -13.17 3.03 -11.34
CA LEU A 234 -12.61 3.78 -12.47
C LEU A 234 -13.71 4.53 -13.21
N SER A 235 -13.46 5.81 -13.46
CA SER A 235 -14.33 6.61 -14.33
C SER A 235 -14.29 6.08 -15.77
N PRO A 236 -15.42 6.09 -16.50
CA PRO A 236 -15.43 5.81 -17.94
C PRO A 236 -14.66 6.86 -18.76
N LEU A 237 -14.31 8.00 -18.15
CA LEU A 237 -13.50 9.06 -18.73
C LEU A 237 -12.05 9.04 -18.20
N ALA A 238 -11.63 7.94 -17.57
CA ALA A 238 -10.28 7.83 -17.04
C ALA A 238 -9.23 7.96 -18.17
N VAL A 239 -8.12 8.60 -17.84
CA VAL A 239 -7.06 8.91 -18.80
C VAL A 239 -5.75 8.20 -18.41
N PRO A 240 -4.85 7.95 -19.37
CA PRO A 240 -3.54 7.38 -19.10
C PRO A 240 -2.73 8.17 -18.07
N SER A 241 -1.83 7.48 -17.40
CA SER A 241 -0.98 8.04 -16.37
C SER A 241 -0.11 9.19 -16.89
N SER A 242 0.21 10.12 -15.99
CA SER A 242 1.12 11.24 -16.23
C SER A 242 1.90 11.55 -14.96
N SER A 243 2.79 12.54 -15.01
CA SER A 243 3.42 13.10 -13.80
C SER A 243 2.42 13.74 -12.84
N GLY A 244 1.19 14.01 -13.28
CA GLY A 244 0.18 14.72 -12.51
C GLY A 244 0.29 16.22 -12.68
N ASN A 245 -0.81 16.82 -13.15
CA ASN A 245 -1.00 18.26 -13.09
C ASN A 245 -1.77 18.52 -11.78
N PHE A 246 -1.04 18.77 -10.70
CA PHE A 246 -1.61 19.02 -9.37
C PHE A 246 -2.30 20.39 -9.31
N VAL A 247 -3.42 20.53 -10.02
CA VAL A 247 -4.26 21.73 -10.09
C VAL A 247 -5.60 21.45 -9.43
#